data_AF-A0A8X6XY97-F1
#
_entry.id   AF-A0A8X6XY97-F1
#
_cell.length_a   1.000
_cell.length_b   1.000
_cell.length_c   1.000
_cell.angle_alpha   90.00
_cell.angle_beta   90.00
_cell.angle_gamma   90.00
#
_symmetry.space_group_name_H-M   'P 1'
#
loop_
_entity.id
_entity.type
_entity.pdbx_description
1 polymer ?
#
loop_
_entity_poly.entity_id
_entity_poly.type
_entity_poly.pdbx_seq_one_letter_code
_entity_poly.pdbx_strand_id
1 'polypeptide(L)' 'MKLIYGLIFSLKSFVLKLSPVDWKEGFLNYRTSKYKLNFYETGTGLKFFMNTDVNAVNVCELLQRIYRDVCDYNL' A
#
# COMPACT_ATOMS: atom_id res chain seq x y z
N MET A 1 5.38 -13.94 -6.52
CA MET A 1 4.68 -12.92 -5.69
C MET A 1 4.19 -13.40 -4.31
N LYS A 2 4.18 -14.72 -3.99
CA LYS A 2 3.60 -15.26 -2.74
C LYS A 2 4.24 -14.73 -1.44
N LEU A 3 5.54 -14.42 -1.47
CA LEU A 3 6.28 -13.89 -0.31
C LEU A 3 5.80 -12.48 0.10
N ILE A 4 5.67 -11.56 -0.86
CA ILE A 4 5.19 -10.19 -0.60
C ILE A 4 3.78 -10.22 -0.03
N TYR A 5 2.91 -11.08 -0.56
CA TYR A 5 1.56 -11.25 -0.04
C TYR A 5 1.56 -11.70 1.43
N GLY A 6 2.40 -12.68 1.79
CA GLY A 6 2.54 -13.13 3.18
C GLY A 6 3.03 -12.01 4.10
N LEU A 7 4.07 -11.27 3.69
CA LEU A 7 4.58 -10.13 4.45
C LEU A 7 3.50 -9.07 4.69
N ILE A 8 2.77 -8.68 3.65
CA ILE A 8 1.74 -7.63 3.73
C ILE A 8 0.57 -8.09 4.59
N PHE A 9 0.17 -9.36 4.48
CA PHE A 9 -0.86 -9.93 5.35
C PHE A 9 -0.47 -9.86 6.83
N SER A 10 0.78 -10.21 7.15
CA SER A 10 1.32 -10.11 8.50
C SER A 10 1.39 -8.66 8.98
N LEU A 11 1.83 -7.72 8.14
CA LEU A 11 1.92 -6.30 8.49
C LEU A 11 0.55 -5.66 8.71
N LYS A 12 -0.44 -5.96 7.87
CA LYS A 12 -1.83 -5.49 8.08
C LYS A 12 -2.36 -5.97 9.43
N SER A 13 -2.17 -7.26 9.74
CA SER A 13 -2.59 -7.84 11.02
C SER A 13 -1.86 -7.21 12.21
N PHE A 14 -0.58 -6.91 12.04
CA PHE A 14 0.25 -6.27 13.07
C PHE A 14 -0.23 -4.85 13.38
N VAL A 15 -0.42 -4.01 12.35
CA VAL A 15 -0.91 -2.63 12.51
C VAL A 15 -2.29 -2.60 13.14
N LEU A 16 -3.21 -3.47 12.70
CA LEU A 16 -4.56 -3.57 13.26
C LEU A 16 -4.57 -3.91 14.75
N LYS A 17 -3.67 -4.80 15.19
CA LYS A 17 -3.62 -5.25 16.60
C LYS A 17 -2.86 -4.28 17.52
N LEU A 18 -1.86 -3.58 17.00
CA LEU A 18 -0.99 -2.72 17.80
C LEU A 18 -1.44 -1.25 17.81
N SER A 19 -2.25 -0.84 16.83
CA SER A 19 -2.75 0.54 16.77
C SER A 19 -3.56 0.86 18.04
N PRO A 20 -3.22 1.94 18.77
CA PRO A 20 -3.97 2.36 19.95
C PRO A 20 -5.34 2.97 19.60
N VAL A 21 -5.61 3.16 18.31
CA VAL A 21 -6.84 3.74 17.77
C VAL A 21 -7.36 2.88 16.63
N ASP A 22 -8.68 2.93 16.39
CA ASP A 22 -9.30 2.29 15.24
C ASP A 22 -8.85 2.98 13.95
N TRP A 23 -7.77 2.47 13.37
CA TRP A 23 -7.17 3.02 12.17
C TRP A 23 -7.83 2.42 10.93
N LYS A 24 -8.76 3.18 10.32
CA LYS A 24 -9.58 2.72 9.17
C LYS A 24 -8.77 2.41 7.91
N GLU A 25 -7.65 3.10 7.69
CA GLU A 25 -6.86 2.94 6.46
C GLU A 25 -5.89 1.74 6.52
N GLY A 26 -5.63 1.19 7.71
CA GLY A 26 -4.71 0.07 7.89
C GLY A 26 -3.25 0.38 7.55
N PHE A 27 -2.52 -0.64 7.10
CA PHE A 27 -1.12 -0.52 6.68
C PHE A 27 -1.01 0.28 5.37
N LEU A 28 -0.15 1.31 5.34
CA LEU A 28 0.04 2.18 4.16
C LEU A 28 1.41 1.99 3.49
N ASN A 29 2.48 1.88 4.29
CA ASN A 29 3.83 1.72 3.78
C ASN A 29 4.76 1.22 4.89
N TYR A 30 5.91 0.68 4.50
CA TYR A 30 7.06 0.56 5.39
C TYR A 30 8.30 1.17 4.72
N ARG A 31 9.20 1.69 5.54
CA ARG A 31 10.47 2.28 5.11
C ARG A 31 11.63 1.48 5.66
N THR A 32 12.62 1.23 4.80
CA THR A 32 13.95 0.76 5.19
C THR A 32 14.96 1.89 5.01
N SER A 33 16.24 1.63 5.26
CA SER A 33 17.31 2.59 4.96
C SER A 33 17.54 2.81 3.46
N LYS A 34 17.03 1.93 2.59
CA LYS A 34 17.31 1.95 1.14
C LYS A 34 16.10 2.26 0.27
N TYR A 35 14.91 1.88 0.71
CA TYR A 35 13.68 2.09 -0.06
C TYR A 35 12.46 2.19 0.85
N LYS A 36 11.40 2.77 0.31
CA LYS A 36 10.05 2.77 0.88
C LYS A 36 9.12 1.95 0.00
N LEU A 37 8.49 0.91 0.55
CA LEU A 37 7.43 0.18 -0.13
C LEU A 37 6.08 0.84 0.22
N ASN A 38 5.41 1.36 -0.78
CA ASN A 38 4.08 1.96 -0.66
C ASN A 38 3.02 0.94 -1.09
N PHE A 39 1.92 0.90 -0.35
CA PHE A 39 0.81 -0.01 -0.57
C PHE A 39 -0.49 0.78 -0.74
N TYR A 40 -1.29 0.36 -1.70
CA TYR A 40 -2.64 0.85 -1.90
C TYR A 40 -3.55 -0.32 -2.26
N GLU A 41 -4.67 -0.46 -1.56
CA GLU A 41 -5.70 -1.45 -1.85
C GLU A 41 -7.00 -0.74 -2.16
N THR A 42 -7.59 -1.11 -3.29
CA THR A 42 -8.87 -0.57 -3.75
C THR A 42 -10.03 -1.27 -3.04
N GLY A 43 -11.22 -0.67 -3.09
CA GLY A 43 -12.44 -1.29 -2.55
C GLY A 43 -12.83 -2.62 -3.19
N THR A 44 -12.35 -2.91 -4.41
CA THR A 44 -12.57 -4.18 -5.12
C THR A 44 -11.50 -5.24 -4.78
N GLY A 45 -10.53 -4.91 -3.93
CA GLY A 45 -9.47 -5.83 -3.51
C GLY A 45 -8.26 -5.88 -4.45
N LEU A 46 -8.21 -5.04 -5.49
CA LEU A 46 -7.00 -4.85 -6.30
C LEU A 46 -5.92 -4.14 -5.47
N LYS A 47 -4.71 -4.69 -5.49
CA LYS A 47 -3.58 -4.27 -4.65
C LYS A 47 -2.43 -3.76 -5.50
N PHE A 48 -1.96 -2.56 -5.17
CA PHE A 48 -0.80 -1.93 -5.76
C PHE A 48 0.35 -1.88 -4.76
N PHE A 49 1.54 -2.21 -5.25
CA PHE A 49 2.79 -2.19 -4.49
C PHE A 49 3.82 -1.40 -5.29
N MET A 50 4.42 -0.38 -4.68
CA MET A 50 5.43 0.45 -5.35
C MET A 50 6.62 0.74 -4.43
N ASN A 51 7.78 0.24 -4.82
CA ASN A 51 9.04 0.65 -4.23
C ASN A 51 9.43 2.02 -4.76
N THR A 52 9.87 2.88 -3.86
CA THR A 52 10.31 4.24 -4.15
C THR A 52 11.56 4.57 -3.35
N ASP A 53 12.21 5.68 -3.69
CA ASP A 53 13.21 6.28 -2.82
C ASP A 53 12.63 6.52 -1.42
N VAL A 54 13.49 6.45 -0.41
CA VAL A 54 13.11 6.60 1.00
C VAL A 54 12.44 7.94 1.32
N ASN A 55 12.70 8.98 0.53
CA ASN A 55 12.15 10.32 0.72
C ASN A 55 11.02 10.65 -0.27
N ALA A 56 10.54 9.67 -1.04
CA ALA A 56 9.44 9.89 -1.97
C ALA A 56 8.14 10.27 -1.22
N VAL A 57 7.53 11.36 -1.70
CA VAL A 57 6.28 11.92 -1.19
C VAL A 57 5.13 11.68 -2.16
N ASN A 58 3.89 11.81 -1.68
CA ASN A 58 2.66 11.74 -2.47
C ASN A 58 2.48 10.45 -3.30
N VAL A 59 3.05 9.34 -2.83
CA VAL A 59 2.99 8.06 -3.55
C VAL A 59 1.60 7.43 -3.46
N CYS A 60 0.85 7.68 -2.38
CA CYS A 60 -0.52 7.17 -2.24
C CYS A 60 -1.43 7.78 -3.32
N GLU A 61 -1.33 9.08 -3.52
CA GLU A 61 -2.06 9.86 -4.52
C GLU A 61 -1.66 9.43 -5.93
N LEU A 62 -0.37 9.13 -6.16
CA LEU A 62 0.10 8.56 -7.41
C LEU A 62 -0.53 7.18 -7.68
N LEU A 63 -0.58 6.30 -6.68
CA LEU A 63 -1.20 4.97 -6.82
C LEU A 63 -2.71 5.07 -7.07
N GLN A 64 -3.40 6.01 -6.42
CA GLN A 64 -4.81 6.29 -6.68
C GLN A 64 -5.04 6.82 -8.10
N ARG A 65 -4.15 7.68 -8.61
CA ARG A 65 -4.21 8.15 -10.00
C ARG A 65 -4.00 7.00 -10.97
N ILE A 66 -2.99 6.16 -10.76
CA ILE A 66 -2.74 4.97 -11.58
C ILE A 66 -3.98 4.05 -11.59
N TYR A 67 -4.63 3.86 -10.44
CA TYR A 67 -5.86 3.08 -10.38
C TYR A 67 -6.97 3.68 -11.26
N ARG A 68 -7.19 5.01 -11.20
CA ARG A 68 -8.16 5.69 -12.08
C ARG A 68 -7.82 5.47 -13.55
N ASP A 69 -6.57 5.71 -13.93
CA ASP A 69 -6.13 5.55 -15.32
C ASP A 69 -6.37 4.10 -15.80
N VAL A 70 -6.03 3.08 -14.98
CA VAL A 70 -6.29 1.67 -15.32
C VAL A 70 -7.78 1.39 -15.46
N CYS A 71 -8.63 1.94 -14.59
CA CYS A 71 -10.08 1.76 -14.70
C CYS A 71 -10.64 2.38 -15.98
N ASP A 72 -10.17 3.57 -16.37
CA ASP A 72 -10.62 4.26 -17.57
C ASP A 72 -10.23 3.51 -18.86
N TYR A 73 -9.09 2.80 -18.88
CA TYR A 73 -8.69 1.96 -20.03
C TYR A 73 -9.46 0.65 -20.16
N ASN A 74 -10.19 0.21 -19.12
CA ASN A 74 -10.99 -1.03 -19.14
C ASN A 74 -12.49 -0.76 -19.39
N LEU A 75 -12.84 0.49 -19.74
CA LEU A 75 -14.14 0.94 -20.27
C LEU A 75 -14.02 1.19 -21.78
#